data_AF-A0A2G6DU51-F1
#
_entry.id   AF-A0A2G6DU51-F1
#
_cell.length_a   1.000
_cell.length_b   1.000
_cell.length_c   1.000
_cell.angle_alpha   90.00
_cell.angle_beta   90.00
_cell.angle_gamma   90.00
#
_symmetry.space_group_name_H-M   'P 1'
#
loop_
_entity.id
_entity.type
_entity.pdbx_description
1 polymer ?
#
loop_
_entity_poly.entity_id
_entity_poly.type
_entity_poly.pdbx_seq_one_letter_code
_entity_poly.pdbx_strand_id
1 'polypeptide(L)'
;MEIRAALGKNFVGFNTGRWDYINSVSDALAWDDSFVNPNIDAITMTYGYMRVYEDRVRRAVNTPDRNGNFALWQGGMEPNIPVGTEAGVEAAMKKAVAGGEREQREGASGKWVAHWKMVHIIRPVWEKAGQDNQLGRSFLALLEDAPRTIRGARDLLSVGLQYGNAFGQGFQAAALKPADFFGDDDVLYLMEDAATGEIRLSVLWEWLHKGGTFTADDAETGVKAGDRLTPELFGRLLEEEYDKLIAADSKDVHDDSKTTTLPIAKEIVRAYVLEPVKAPWYIDLLNINLNNHDLDVATERIRRYLDAFTADGTRITANLDFPDTPAV
;
A
#
# COMPACT_ATOMS: atom_id res chain seq x y z
N MET A 1 -24.83 3.63 2.32
CA MET A 1 -25.88 3.50 1.27
C MET A 1 -26.04 4.78 0.45
N GLU A 2 -25.59 5.91 1.00
CA GLU A 2 -25.65 7.26 0.47
C GLU A 2 -24.90 7.39 -0.87
N ILE A 3 -23.69 6.83 -0.99
CA ILE A 3 -22.91 6.81 -2.25
C ILE A 3 -23.74 6.17 -3.38
N ARG A 4 -24.32 4.98 -3.13
CA ARG A 4 -25.18 4.29 -4.08
C ARG A 4 -26.43 5.11 -4.42
N ALA A 5 -27.05 5.75 -3.44
CA ALA A 5 -28.21 6.60 -3.66
C ALA A 5 -27.88 7.85 -4.51
N ALA A 6 -26.74 8.49 -4.23
CA ALA A 6 -26.27 9.68 -4.93
C ALA A 6 -25.92 9.39 -6.40
N LEU A 7 -25.30 8.23 -6.65
CA LEU A 7 -24.93 7.80 -8.00
C LEU A 7 -26.10 7.15 -8.76
N GLY A 8 -27.13 6.68 -8.06
CA GLY A 8 -28.41 6.25 -8.63
C GLY A 8 -28.25 5.20 -9.73
N LYS A 9 -28.77 5.51 -10.93
CA LYS A 9 -28.71 4.60 -12.11
C LYS A 9 -27.29 4.42 -12.66
N ASN A 10 -26.36 5.28 -12.29
CA ASN A 10 -24.95 5.18 -12.71
C ASN A 10 -24.11 4.33 -11.75
N PHE A 11 -24.69 3.88 -10.63
CA PHE A 11 -24.03 3.00 -9.69
C PHE A 11 -24.20 1.54 -10.09
N VAL A 12 -23.09 0.85 -10.35
CA VAL A 12 -23.09 -0.58 -10.67
C VAL A 12 -22.62 -1.42 -9.50
N GLY A 13 -21.73 -0.92 -8.65
CA GLY A 13 -21.15 -1.71 -7.57
C GLY A 13 -20.01 -1.03 -6.82
N PHE A 14 -19.48 -1.76 -5.84
CA PHE A 14 -18.28 -1.40 -5.10
C PHE A 14 -17.11 -2.31 -5.49
N ASN A 15 -15.89 -1.80 -5.32
CA ASN A 15 -14.68 -2.60 -5.28
C ASN A 15 -14.08 -2.52 -3.87
N THR A 16 -13.46 -3.61 -3.40
CA THR A 16 -12.70 -3.60 -2.15
C THR A 16 -11.20 -3.57 -2.41
N GLY A 17 -10.58 -2.39 -2.30
CA GLY A 17 -9.12 -2.23 -2.28
C GLY A 17 -8.50 -2.47 -0.90
N ARG A 18 -7.29 -3.03 -0.86
CA ARG A 18 -6.55 -3.24 0.41
C ARG A 18 -5.75 -2.00 0.78
N TRP A 19 -4.79 -1.60 -0.06
CA TRP A 19 -3.82 -0.56 0.27
C TRP A 19 -4.44 0.82 0.49
N ASP A 20 -5.26 1.32 -0.43
CA ASP A 20 -5.93 2.62 -0.27
C ASP A 20 -6.80 2.71 0.99
N TYR A 21 -7.50 1.61 1.33
CA TYR A 21 -8.38 1.60 2.49
C TYR A 21 -7.58 1.65 3.79
N ILE A 22 -6.48 0.88 3.87
CA ILE A 22 -5.57 0.94 5.03
C ILE A 22 -4.99 2.35 5.15
N ASN A 23 -4.61 2.99 4.04
CA ASN A 23 -4.07 4.36 4.07
C ASN A 23 -5.12 5.36 4.58
N SER A 24 -6.33 5.29 4.04
CA SER A 24 -7.45 6.15 4.46
C SER A 24 -7.79 5.98 5.95
N VAL A 25 -7.73 4.74 6.48
CA VAL A 25 -7.90 4.50 7.92
C VAL A 25 -6.77 5.14 8.72
N SER A 26 -5.53 5.03 8.25
CA SER A 26 -4.38 5.66 8.89
C SER A 26 -4.48 7.19 8.91
N ASP A 27 -4.97 7.80 7.83
CA ASP A 27 -5.19 9.25 7.74
C ASP A 27 -6.33 9.69 8.66
N ALA A 28 -7.46 8.97 8.63
CA ALA A 28 -8.63 9.30 9.43
C ALA A 28 -8.37 9.20 10.95
N LEU A 29 -7.44 8.34 11.35
CA LEU A 29 -7.06 8.11 12.75
C LEU A 29 -5.71 8.73 13.09
N ALA A 30 -5.14 9.59 12.26
CA ALA A 30 -3.82 10.19 12.49
C ALA A 30 -3.73 10.93 13.83
N TRP A 31 -4.84 11.48 14.32
CA TRP A 31 -4.94 12.21 15.60
C TRP A 31 -5.02 11.32 16.84
N ASP A 32 -5.33 10.03 16.69
CA ASP A 32 -5.54 9.08 17.80
C ASP A 32 -4.25 8.29 18.06
N ASP A 33 -3.59 8.59 19.18
CA ASP A 33 -2.34 7.95 19.62
C ASP A 33 -2.53 6.49 20.07
N SER A 34 -3.76 6.06 20.35
CA SER A 34 -4.07 4.68 20.72
C SER A 34 -4.21 3.75 19.52
N PHE A 35 -4.37 4.31 18.31
CA PHE A 35 -4.51 3.55 17.07
C PHE A 35 -3.20 3.45 16.29
N VAL A 36 -2.61 2.26 16.24
CA VAL A 36 -1.38 1.99 15.50
C VAL A 36 -1.53 0.73 14.66
N ASN A 37 -1.38 0.84 13.34
CA ASN A 37 -1.44 -0.31 12.45
C ASN A 37 -0.33 -1.34 12.73
N PRO A 38 -0.56 -2.65 12.49
CA PRO A 38 0.48 -3.67 12.56
C PRO A 38 1.34 -3.69 11.29
N ASN A 39 2.20 -4.71 11.11
CA ASN A 39 2.89 -4.91 9.84
C ASN A 39 1.88 -5.00 8.70
N ILE A 40 2.14 -4.33 7.59
CA ILE A 40 1.18 -4.21 6.49
C ILE A 40 0.80 -5.57 5.88
N ASP A 41 1.74 -6.50 5.81
CA ASP A 41 1.54 -7.85 5.30
C ASP A 41 0.56 -8.66 6.16
N ALA A 42 0.53 -8.39 7.48
CA ALA A 42 -0.43 -8.96 8.43
C ALA A 42 -1.85 -8.38 8.28
N ILE A 43 -1.99 -7.15 7.75
CA ILE A 43 -3.28 -6.48 7.51
C ILE A 43 -3.98 -7.06 6.26
N THR A 44 -4.25 -8.36 6.27
CA THR A 44 -4.99 -9.03 5.19
C THR A 44 -6.45 -8.57 5.14
N MET A 45 -7.20 -8.95 4.09
CA MET A 45 -8.64 -8.64 4.03
C MET A 45 -9.44 -9.20 5.23
N THR A 46 -8.88 -10.17 5.97
CA THR A 46 -9.48 -10.71 7.19
C THR A 46 -9.05 -10.00 8.46
N TYR A 47 -8.14 -9.01 8.41
CA TYR A 47 -7.73 -8.21 9.56
C TYR A 47 -8.90 -7.36 10.09
N GLY A 48 -8.89 -7.02 11.38
CA GLY A 48 -10.01 -6.42 12.12
C GLY A 48 -10.87 -5.43 11.34
N TYR A 49 -10.34 -4.25 11.02
CA TYR A 49 -11.11 -3.24 10.28
C TYR A 49 -11.30 -3.58 8.79
N MET A 50 -10.41 -4.36 8.18
CA MET A 50 -10.54 -4.79 6.78
C MET A 50 -11.73 -5.73 6.61
N ARG A 51 -11.93 -6.62 7.57
CA ARG A 51 -13.08 -7.52 7.65
C ARG A 51 -14.38 -6.72 7.82
N VAL A 52 -14.38 -5.71 8.69
CA VAL A 52 -15.54 -4.81 8.87
C VAL A 52 -15.83 -4.01 7.61
N TYR A 53 -14.79 -3.53 6.94
CA TYR A 53 -14.90 -2.84 5.66
C TYR A 53 -15.52 -3.73 4.58
N GLU A 54 -14.96 -4.92 4.38
CA GLU A 54 -15.45 -5.89 3.42
C GLU A 54 -16.91 -6.26 3.72
N ASP A 55 -17.24 -6.52 4.98
CA ASP A 55 -18.59 -6.83 5.43
C ASP A 55 -19.56 -5.65 5.25
N ARG A 56 -19.13 -4.40 5.43
CA ARG A 56 -19.95 -3.22 5.10
C ARG A 56 -20.22 -3.13 3.60
N VAL A 57 -19.21 -3.32 2.76
CA VAL A 57 -19.39 -3.35 1.30
C VAL A 57 -20.37 -4.45 0.94
N ARG A 58 -20.14 -5.67 1.44
CA ARG A 58 -20.98 -6.83 1.23
C ARG A 58 -22.44 -6.60 1.63
N ARG A 59 -22.70 -6.02 2.80
CA ARG A 59 -24.07 -5.67 3.24
C ARG A 59 -24.68 -4.56 2.37
N ALA A 60 -23.90 -3.56 1.98
CA ALA A 60 -24.39 -2.47 1.12
C ALA A 60 -24.80 -2.96 -0.27
N VAL A 61 -24.02 -3.88 -0.85
CA VAL A 61 -24.33 -4.45 -2.17
C VAL A 61 -25.49 -5.44 -2.14
N ASN A 62 -25.66 -6.15 -1.02
CA ASN A 62 -26.72 -7.12 -0.79
C ASN A 62 -27.97 -6.52 -0.09
N THR A 63 -28.02 -5.20 0.08
CA THR A 63 -29.25 -4.49 0.47
C THR A 63 -29.98 -4.08 -0.81
N PRO A 64 -31.23 -4.48 -1.04
CA PRO A 64 -31.94 -4.10 -2.25
C PRO A 64 -32.22 -2.60 -2.25
N ASP A 65 -32.19 -1.97 -3.42
CA ASP A 65 -32.75 -0.63 -3.57
C ASP A 65 -34.30 -0.67 -3.50
N ARG A 66 -34.94 0.50 -3.60
CA ARG A 66 -36.42 0.61 -3.58
C ARG A 66 -37.12 -0.20 -4.69
N ASN A 67 -36.40 -0.62 -5.72
CA ASN A 67 -36.91 -1.41 -6.84
C ASN A 67 -36.53 -2.90 -6.71
N GLY A 68 -35.89 -3.32 -5.61
CA GLY A 68 -35.47 -4.70 -5.39
C GLY A 68 -34.12 -5.07 -6.00
N ASN A 69 -33.36 -4.12 -6.57
CA ASN A 69 -32.07 -4.44 -7.21
C ASN A 69 -30.94 -4.49 -6.19
N PHE A 70 -29.97 -5.39 -6.40
CA PHE A 70 -28.69 -5.42 -5.69
C PHE A 70 -27.59 -4.75 -6.53
N ALA A 71 -26.41 -4.54 -5.95
CA ALA A 71 -25.27 -3.95 -6.67
C ALA A 71 -24.11 -4.95 -6.73
N LEU A 72 -23.20 -4.83 -7.70
CA LEU A 72 -22.05 -5.72 -7.79
C LEU A 72 -21.02 -5.42 -6.68
N TRP A 73 -20.31 -6.46 -6.27
CA TRP A 73 -19.09 -6.32 -5.49
C TRP A 73 -17.94 -7.01 -6.23
N GLN A 74 -16.90 -6.24 -6.55
CA GLN A 74 -15.63 -6.74 -7.06
C GLN A 74 -14.65 -6.88 -5.90
N GLY A 75 -14.05 -8.05 -5.75
CA GLY A 75 -13.03 -8.37 -4.76
C GLY A 75 -11.72 -7.60 -4.99
N GLY A 76 -10.74 -7.86 -4.14
CA GLY A 76 -9.48 -7.12 -4.15
C GLY A 76 -8.53 -7.50 -5.27
N MET A 77 -7.51 -6.67 -5.48
CA MET A 77 -6.41 -6.94 -6.41
C MET A 77 -5.64 -8.22 -6.05
N GLU A 78 -5.30 -9.02 -7.05
CA GLU A 78 -4.26 -10.04 -7.02
C GLU A 78 -3.01 -9.52 -7.74
N PRO A 79 -2.00 -9.03 -7.00
CA PRO A 79 -0.87 -8.32 -7.58
C PRO A 79 0.27 -9.23 -8.06
N ASN A 80 0.14 -10.56 -7.96
CA ASN A 80 1.21 -11.48 -8.30
C ASN A 80 1.64 -11.38 -9.78
N ILE A 81 2.96 -11.36 -10.00
CA ILE A 81 3.59 -11.54 -11.30
C ILE A 81 4.21 -12.95 -11.30
N PRO A 82 3.70 -13.92 -12.08
CA PRO A 82 4.16 -15.30 -12.04
C PRO A 82 5.47 -15.47 -12.83
N VAL A 83 6.55 -14.91 -12.28
CA VAL A 83 7.93 -15.00 -12.77
C VAL A 83 8.81 -15.26 -11.55
N GLY A 84 9.45 -16.42 -11.50
CA GLY A 84 10.26 -16.91 -10.37
C GLY A 84 10.57 -18.39 -10.57
N THR A 85 11.05 -19.07 -9.52
CA THR A 85 11.23 -20.53 -9.55
C THR A 85 9.89 -21.26 -9.71
N GLU A 86 9.93 -22.51 -10.19
CA GLU A 86 8.72 -23.33 -10.31
C GLU A 86 8.00 -23.49 -8.96
N ALA A 87 8.76 -23.71 -7.88
CA ALA A 87 8.23 -23.84 -6.53
C ALA A 87 7.62 -22.53 -5.99
N GLY A 88 8.30 -21.39 -6.17
CA GLY A 88 7.80 -20.08 -5.74
C GLY A 88 6.53 -19.68 -6.48
N VAL A 89 6.50 -19.93 -7.81
CA VAL A 89 5.30 -19.73 -8.63
C VAL A 89 4.18 -20.64 -8.14
N GLU A 90 4.40 -21.95 -7.95
CA GLU A 90 3.38 -22.88 -7.48
C GLU A 90 2.77 -22.46 -6.13
N ALA A 91 3.63 -22.11 -5.16
CA ALA A 91 3.20 -21.68 -3.83
C ALA A 91 2.36 -20.40 -3.89
N ALA A 92 2.80 -19.40 -4.67
CA ALA A 92 2.08 -18.14 -4.84
C ALA A 92 0.74 -18.35 -5.55
N MET A 93 0.68 -19.18 -6.59
CA MET A 93 -0.56 -19.45 -7.31
C MET A 93 -1.56 -20.21 -6.43
N LYS A 94 -1.09 -21.14 -5.60
CA LYS A 94 -1.94 -21.82 -4.61
C LYS A 94 -2.55 -20.83 -3.62
N LYS A 95 -1.77 -19.84 -3.17
CA LYS A 95 -2.24 -18.77 -2.28
C LYS A 95 -3.24 -17.84 -2.97
N ALA A 96 -2.98 -17.47 -4.23
CA ALA A 96 -3.86 -16.63 -5.04
C ALA A 96 -5.22 -17.32 -5.29
N VAL A 97 -5.22 -18.61 -5.63
CA VAL A 97 -6.45 -19.41 -5.77
C VAL A 97 -7.22 -19.46 -4.46
N ALA A 98 -6.56 -19.74 -3.33
CA ALA A 98 -7.21 -19.76 -2.02
C ALA A 98 -7.80 -18.38 -1.64
N GLY A 99 -7.12 -17.30 -2.01
CA GLY A 99 -7.60 -15.92 -1.88
C GLY A 99 -8.85 -15.66 -2.72
N GLY A 100 -8.85 -16.08 -3.98
CA GLY A 100 -10.01 -16.01 -4.87
C GLY A 100 -11.20 -16.82 -4.37
N GLU A 101 -10.98 -18.07 -3.93
CA GLU A 101 -12.02 -18.94 -3.38
C GLU A 101 -12.63 -18.37 -2.10
N ARG A 102 -11.83 -17.68 -1.27
CA ARG A 102 -12.34 -16.92 -0.12
C ARG A 102 -13.27 -15.81 -0.58
N GLU A 103 -12.81 -14.92 -1.46
CA GLU A 103 -13.62 -13.77 -1.91
C GLU A 103 -14.91 -14.20 -2.60
N GLN A 104 -14.86 -15.23 -3.45
CA GLN A 104 -16.04 -15.81 -4.08
C GLN A 104 -17.02 -16.36 -3.02
N ARG A 105 -16.51 -17.10 -2.02
CA ARG A 105 -17.35 -17.63 -0.93
C ARG A 105 -18.00 -16.52 -0.10
N GLU A 106 -17.28 -15.43 0.16
CA GLU A 106 -17.78 -14.25 0.88
C GLU A 106 -18.77 -13.43 0.05
N GLY A 107 -18.85 -13.64 -1.27
CA GLY A 107 -19.86 -13.04 -2.15
C GLY A 107 -19.33 -12.02 -3.14
N ALA A 108 -18.03 -11.98 -3.42
CA ALA A 108 -17.48 -11.19 -4.50
C ALA A 108 -17.88 -11.78 -5.86
N SER A 109 -18.34 -10.94 -6.77
CA SER A 109 -18.76 -11.32 -8.14
C SER A 109 -17.59 -11.38 -9.13
N GLY A 110 -16.38 -11.01 -8.69
CA GLY A 110 -15.15 -11.08 -9.48
C GLY A 110 -13.95 -10.62 -8.66
N LYS A 111 -12.76 -10.62 -9.27
CA LYS A 111 -11.48 -10.26 -8.65
C LYS A 111 -10.59 -9.52 -9.64
N TRP A 112 -9.84 -8.55 -9.15
CA TRP A 112 -8.85 -7.82 -9.96
C TRP A 112 -7.54 -8.61 -10.05
N VAL A 113 -6.86 -8.51 -11.19
CA VAL A 113 -5.53 -9.12 -11.39
C VAL A 113 -4.60 -8.10 -12.04
N ALA A 114 -3.35 -8.03 -11.58
CA ALA A 114 -2.37 -7.08 -12.10
C ALA A 114 -1.62 -7.58 -13.34
N HIS A 115 -1.53 -8.90 -13.53
CA HIS A 115 -0.81 -9.52 -14.63
C HIS A 115 -1.71 -10.46 -15.44
N TRP A 116 -1.67 -10.37 -16.78
CA TRP A 116 -2.57 -11.13 -17.66
C TRP A 116 -2.54 -12.65 -17.44
N LYS A 117 -1.37 -13.23 -17.12
CA LYS A 117 -1.25 -14.66 -16.78
C LYS A 117 -2.13 -15.08 -15.60
N MET A 118 -2.35 -14.18 -14.64
CA MET A 118 -3.22 -14.45 -13.48
C MET A 118 -4.68 -14.64 -13.89
N VAL A 119 -5.11 -14.15 -15.05
CA VAL A 119 -6.46 -14.38 -15.57
C VAL A 119 -6.75 -15.88 -15.71
N HIS A 120 -5.78 -16.66 -16.22
CA HIS A 120 -5.95 -18.12 -16.39
C HIS A 120 -5.99 -18.88 -15.06
N ILE A 121 -5.50 -18.27 -13.98
CA ILE A 121 -5.35 -18.88 -12.66
C ILE A 121 -6.56 -18.54 -11.79
N ILE A 122 -7.04 -17.30 -11.87
CA ILE A 122 -8.14 -16.79 -11.06
C ILE A 122 -9.51 -17.07 -11.69
N ARG A 123 -9.64 -16.99 -13.03
CA ARG A 123 -10.92 -17.20 -13.72
C ARG A 123 -11.60 -18.54 -13.37
N PRO A 124 -10.87 -19.69 -13.27
CA PRO A 124 -11.49 -20.97 -12.92
C PRO A 124 -12.24 -20.98 -11.59
N VAL A 125 -11.87 -20.11 -10.62
CA VAL A 125 -12.58 -20.00 -9.33
C VAL A 125 -14.04 -19.59 -9.53
N TRP A 126 -14.29 -18.59 -10.38
CA TRP A 126 -15.65 -18.12 -10.67
C TRP A 126 -16.36 -18.97 -11.72
N GLU A 127 -15.64 -19.54 -12.71
CA GLU A 127 -16.23 -20.50 -13.66
C GLU A 127 -16.80 -21.73 -12.93
N LYS A 128 -16.10 -22.23 -11.91
CA LYS A 128 -16.58 -23.34 -11.07
C LYS A 128 -17.84 -22.98 -10.28
N ALA A 129 -17.98 -21.73 -9.85
CA ALA A 129 -19.19 -21.26 -9.16
C ALA A 129 -20.41 -21.22 -10.09
N GLY A 130 -20.20 -21.00 -11.40
CA GLY A 130 -21.23 -21.13 -12.44
C GLY A 130 -22.36 -20.11 -12.38
N GLN A 131 -22.19 -19.02 -11.62
CA GLN A 131 -23.17 -17.93 -11.49
C GLN A 131 -22.61 -16.65 -12.09
N ASP A 132 -23.47 -15.87 -12.76
CA ASP A 132 -23.08 -14.59 -13.36
C ASP A 132 -22.61 -13.56 -12.31
N ASN A 133 -23.12 -13.66 -11.08
CA ASN A 133 -22.78 -12.80 -9.94
C ASN A 133 -23.17 -13.47 -8.61
N GLN A 134 -22.87 -12.81 -7.48
CA GLN A 134 -23.06 -13.34 -6.12
C GLN A 134 -24.06 -12.52 -5.27
N LEU A 135 -25.04 -11.89 -5.93
CA LEU A 135 -25.98 -10.95 -5.30
C LEU A 135 -27.02 -11.63 -4.40
N GLY A 136 -27.51 -10.91 -3.39
CA GLY A 136 -28.60 -11.30 -2.49
C GLY A 136 -28.23 -12.21 -1.30
N ARG A 137 -26.95 -12.27 -0.89
CA ARG A 137 -26.47 -13.18 0.19
C ARG A 137 -26.46 -12.51 1.59
N SER A 138 -26.57 -13.30 2.67
CA SER A 138 -26.63 -12.85 4.10
C SER A 138 -25.40 -13.25 4.94
N PHE A 139 -24.92 -12.38 5.85
CA PHE A 139 -23.61 -12.55 6.55
C PHE A 139 -23.54 -11.90 7.97
N LEU A 140 -22.53 -12.28 8.79
CA LEU A 140 -22.20 -11.78 10.15
C LEU A 140 -20.66 -11.87 10.45
N ALA A 141 -20.02 -10.93 11.19
CA ALA A 141 -18.62 -11.08 11.72
C ALA A 141 -18.11 -10.06 12.81
N LEU A 142 -16.93 -10.35 13.43
CA LEU A 142 -16.24 -9.77 14.63
C LEU A 142 -14.68 -9.51 14.42
N LEU A 143 -13.96 -8.83 15.35
CA LEU A 143 -12.54 -8.29 15.27
C LEU A 143 -11.41 -9.08 16.05
N GLU A 144 -10.10 -8.98 15.65
CA GLU A 144 -8.89 -9.68 16.23
C GLU A 144 -7.52 -8.91 16.11
N ASP A 145 -6.48 -9.31 16.88
CA ASP A 145 -5.10 -8.73 16.99
C ASP A 145 -4.06 -9.20 15.91
N ALA A 146 -2.94 -8.46 15.70
CA ALA A 146 -1.85 -8.80 14.74
C ALA A 146 -0.43 -8.24 15.10
N PRO A 147 0.68 -8.79 14.55
CA PRO A 147 2.06 -8.48 14.96
C PRO A 147 2.68 -7.18 14.38
N ARG A 148 3.64 -6.60 15.12
CA ARG A 148 4.55 -5.50 14.71
C ARG A 148 6.00 -5.90 14.94
N THR A 149 6.82 -5.98 13.90
CA THR A 149 8.20 -6.50 13.99
C THR A 149 9.21 -5.64 13.23
N ILE A 150 10.51 -5.79 13.53
CA ILE A 150 11.60 -5.10 12.82
C ILE A 150 11.64 -5.48 11.34
N ARG A 151 11.48 -6.76 11.00
CA ARG A 151 11.29 -7.20 9.60
C ARG A 151 10.12 -6.48 8.94
N GLY A 152 9.03 -6.23 9.68
CA GLY A 152 7.92 -5.41 9.20
C GLY A 152 8.35 -3.97 8.89
N ALA A 153 9.08 -3.30 9.78
CA ALA A 153 9.62 -1.95 9.51
C ALA A 153 10.52 -1.92 8.26
N ARG A 154 11.40 -2.93 8.11
CA ARG A 154 12.29 -3.06 6.94
C ARG A 154 11.51 -3.20 5.64
N ASP A 155 10.45 -4.02 5.64
CA ASP A 155 9.54 -4.17 4.49
C ASP A 155 8.88 -2.85 4.09
N LEU A 156 8.35 -2.10 5.09
CA LEU A 156 7.73 -0.80 4.87
C LEU A 156 8.72 0.20 4.24
N LEU A 157 9.93 0.28 4.82
CA LEU A 157 11.00 1.18 4.36
C LEU A 157 11.48 0.81 2.95
N SER A 158 11.87 -0.44 2.76
CA SER A 158 12.48 -0.91 1.53
C SER A 158 11.58 -0.69 0.32
N VAL A 159 10.30 -1.08 0.43
CA VAL A 159 9.36 -0.94 -0.69
C VAL A 159 8.90 0.52 -0.85
N GLY A 160 8.77 1.29 0.24
CA GLY A 160 8.45 2.72 0.16
C GLY A 160 9.53 3.53 -0.58
N LEU A 161 10.80 3.23 -0.32
CA LEU A 161 11.97 3.79 -1.03
C LEU A 161 11.98 3.38 -2.51
N GLN A 162 11.82 2.08 -2.79
CA GLN A 162 11.80 1.56 -4.14
C GLN A 162 10.67 2.18 -4.99
N TYR A 163 9.47 2.32 -4.41
CA TYR A 163 8.36 2.96 -5.12
C TYR A 163 8.64 4.44 -5.41
N GLY A 164 9.16 5.20 -4.43
CA GLY A 164 9.53 6.59 -4.66
C GLY A 164 10.61 6.75 -5.74
N ASN A 165 11.59 5.85 -5.73
CA ASN A 165 12.62 5.80 -6.75
C ASN A 165 12.05 5.54 -8.14
N ALA A 166 11.22 4.49 -8.29
CA ALA A 166 10.59 4.14 -9.55
C ALA A 166 9.68 5.27 -10.06
N PHE A 167 8.94 5.92 -9.16
CA PHE A 167 8.11 7.08 -9.50
C PHE A 167 8.96 8.25 -10.03
N GLY A 168 10.08 8.55 -9.39
CA GLY A 168 11.02 9.57 -9.83
C GLY A 168 11.58 9.31 -11.23
N GLN A 169 11.70 8.04 -11.62
CA GLN A 169 12.09 7.62 -12.97
C GLN A 169 10.93 7.65 -13.99
N GLY A 170 9.71 8.02 -13.55
CA GLY A 170 8.51 8.09 -14.39
C GLY A 170 7.64 6.83 -14.39
N PHE A 171 7.94 5.83 -13.57
CA PHE A 171 7.11 4.63 -13.46
C PHE A 171 5.96 4.83 -12.45
N GLN A 172 4.72 4.77 -12.93
CA GLN A 172 3.51 4.90 -12.09
C GLN A 172 3.13 3.59 -11.38
N ALA A 173 3.72 2.47 -11.81
CA ALA A 173 3.65 1.17 -11.16
C ALA A 173 4.96 0.43 -11.41
N ALA A 174 5.44 -0.34 -10.43
CA ALA A 174 6.71 -1.04 -10.51
C ALA A 174 6.61 -2.43 -9.86
N ALA A 175 7.34 -3.39 -10.42
CA ALA A 175 7.49 -4.71 -9.81
C ALA A 175 8.54 -4.60 -8.69
N LEU A 176 8.11 -4.62 -7.43
CA LEU A 176 8.97 -4.40 -6.27
C LEU A 176 9.02 -5.63 -5.37
N LYS A 177 10.11 -5.76 -4.62
CA LYS A 177 10.34 -6.84 -3.66
C LYS A 177 11.08 -6.26 -2.44
N PRO A 178 10.75 -6.63 -1.19
CA PRO A 178 11.51 -6.17 -0.04
C PRO A 178 12.99 -6.57 -0.18
N ALA A 179 13.90 -5.67 0.15
CA ALA A 179 15.34 -5.85 -0.07
C ALA A 179 15.93 -7.07 0.65
N ASP A 180 15.32 -7.50 1.75
CA ASP A 180 15.68 -8.74 2.46
C ASP A 180 15.55 -10.01 1.57
N PHE A 181 14.80 -9.93 0.47
CA PHE A 181 14.56 -11.02 -0.47
C PHE A 181 15.20 -10.80 -1.85
N PHE A 182 16.08 -9.81 -2.00
CA PHE A 182 16.88 -9.67 -3.22
C PHE A 182 17.78 -10.90 -3.41
N GLY A 183 17.93 -11.35 -4.65
CA GLY A 183 18.60 -12.61 -4.98
C GLY A 183 17.85 -13.89 -4.60
N ASP A 184 16.72 -13.80 -3.90
CA ASP A 184 15.83 -14.93 -3.63
C ASP A 184 14.74 -15.02 -4.71
N ASP A 185 14.90 -15.95 -5.66
CA ASP A 185 13.96 -16.19 -6.75
C ASP A 185 12.71 -16.99 -6.31
N ASP A 186 12.65 -17.48 -5.07
CA ASP A 186 11.47 -18.13 -4.50
C ASP A 186 10.44 -17.11 -3.97
N VAL A 187 10.88 -15.87 -3.72
CA VAL A 187 10.00 -14.74 -3.37
C VAL A 187 9.66 -13.95 -4.63
N LEU A 188 8.36 -13.79 -4.92
CA LEU A 188 7.93 -13.06 -6.11
C LEU A 188 7.93 -11.54 -5.88
N TYR A 189 8.18 -10.80 -6.96
CA TYR A 189 7.86 -9.37 -7.01
C TYR A 189 6.34 -9.18 -7.00
N LEU A 190 5.91 -8.07 -6.40
CA LEU A 190 4.53 -7.60 -6.45
C LEU A 190 4.47 -6.39 -7.38
N MET A 191 3.43 -6.28 -8.20
CA MET A 191 3.16 -5.03 -8.92
C MET A 191 2.61 -4.03 -7.92
N GLU A 192 3.39 -2.99 -7.64
CA GLU A 192 3.09 -1.96 -6.66
C GLU A 192 2.82 -0.61 -7.36
N ASP A 193 1.86 0.16 -6.84
CA ASP A 193 1.48 1.50 -7.32
C ASP A 193 1.54 2.54 -6.19
N ALA A 194 0.98 3.73 -6.42
CA ALA A 194 0.99 4.82 -5.43
C ALA A 194 0.43 4.39 -4.07
N ALA A 195 -0.64 3.59 -4.06
CA ALA A 195 -1.28 3.17 -2.83
C ALA A 195 -0.32 2.36 -1.93
N THR A 196 0.62 1.61 -2.53
CA THR A 196 1.66 0.86 -1.83
C THR A 196 2.64 1.76 -1.10
N GLY A 197 3.12 2.82 -1.77
CA GLY A 197 4.01 3.79 -1.15
C GLY A 197 3.32 4.51 -0.01
N GLU A 198 2.15 5.08 -0.29
CA GLU A 198 1.33 5.86 0.66
C GLU A 198 1.17 5.14 2.00
N ILE A 199 0.65 3.91 1.96
CA ILE A 199 0.38 3.19 3.19
C ILE A 199 1.65 2.84 3.96
N ARG A 200 2.76 2.54 3.29
CA ARG A 200 3.97 2.14 3.98
C ARG A 200 4.57 3.29 4.79
N LEU A 201 4.57 4.48 4.20
CA LEU A 201 4.99 5.69 4.90
C LEU A 201 4.01 6.07 6.01
N SER A 202 2.71 5.93 5.78
CA SER A 202 1.67 6.15 6.78
C SER A 202 1.80 5.24 8.00
N VAL A 203 2.07 3.95 7.82
CA VAL A 203 2.29 3.00 8.94
C VAL A 203 3.57 3.35 9.71
N LEU A 204 4.66 3.69 9.02
CA LEU A 204 5.91 4.12 9.68
C LEU A 204 5.71 5.40 10.50
N TRP A 205 4.99 6.38 9.94
CA TRP A 205 4.62 7.60 10.66
C TRP A 205 3.80 7.29 11.92
N GLU A 206 2.81 6.41 11.82
CA GLU A 206 2.04 5.97 13.00
C GLU A 206 2.90 5.30 14.05
N TRP A 207 3.78 4.38 13.65
CA TRP A 207 4.64 3.67 14.60
C TRP A 207 5.52 4.65 15.37
N LEU A 208 6.04 5.67 14.69
CA LEU A 208 6.89 6.68 15.28
C LEU A 208 6.11 7.65 16.18
N HIS A 209 5.11 8.33 15.63
CA HIS A 209 4.44 9.45 16.31
C HIS A 209 3.40 9.02 17.33
N LYS A 210 2.83 7.82 17.19
CA LYS A 210 1.84 7.26 18.12
C LYS A 210 2.45 6.24 19.10
N GLY A 211 3.77 6.09 19.09
CA GLY A 211 4.47 5.20 20.03
C GLY A 211 4.14 3.72 19.84
N GLY A 212 4.03 3.27 18.60
CA GLY A 212 3.82 1.87 18.24
C GLY A 212 4.88 0.96 18.85
N THR A 213 4.43 -0.09 19.55
CA THR A 213 5.32 -1.04 20.23
C THR A 213 5.53 -2.32 19.42
N PHE A 214 6.77 -2.78 19.34
CA PHE A 214 7.08 -4.05 18.74
C PHE A 214 6.46 -5.20 19.55
N THR A 215 5.99 -6.23 18.86
CA THR A 215 5.37 -7.42 19.49
C THR A 215 6.33 -8.60 19.58
N ALA A 216 7.58 -8.43 19.13
CA ALA A 216 8.59 -9.48 19.13
C ALA A 216 10.00 -8.90 19.34
N ASP A 217 10.88 -9.71 19.90
CA ASP A 217 12.31 -9.43 20.00
C ASP A 217 13.00 -9.50 18.63
N ASP A 218 14.04 -8.69 18.45
CA ASP A 218 14.91 -8.72 17.28
C ASP A 218 16.38 -8.67 17.74
N ALA A 219 17.14 -9.70 17.39
CA ALA A 219 18.51 -9.88 17.89
C ALA A 219 19.52 -8.95 17.22
N GLU A 220 19.29 -8.58 15.96
CA GLU A 220 20.19 -7.73 15.16
C GLU A 220 20.15 -6.29 15.65
N THR A 221 18.95 -5.77 15.86
CA THR A 221 18.72 -4.39 16.29
C THR A 221 18.79 -4.20 17.81
N GLY A 222 18.70 -5.29 18.58
CA GLY A 222 18.63 -5.30 20.04
C GLY A 222 17.24 -4.98 20.62
N VAL A 223 16.23 -4.80 19.76
CA VAL A 223 14.87 -4.43 20.12
C VAL A 223 14.17 -5.57 20.86
N LYS A 224 13.41 -5.23 21.89
CA LYS A 224 12.57 -6.16 22.68
C LYS A 224 11.09 -5.93 22.43
N ALA A 225 10.30 -6.98 22.59
CA ALA A 225 8.84 -6.83 22.59
C ALA A 225 8.42 -5.79 23.65
N GLY A 226 7.62 -4.80 23.24
CA GLY A 226 7.22 -3.65 24.05
C GLY A 226 8.02 -2.38 23.78
N ASP A 227 9.21 -2.46 23.17
CA ASP A 227 9.97 -1.28 22.76
C ASP A 227 9.25 -0.52 21.64
N ARG A 228 9.49 0.79 21.55
CA ARG A 228 8.88 1.67 20.56
C ARG A 228 9.79 1.90 19.36
N LEU A 229 9.21 2.22 18.20
CA LEU A 229 9.98 2.82 17.11
C LEU A 229 10.38 4.25 17.50
N THR A 230 11.69 4.49 17.70
CA THR A 230 12.22 5.83 17.98
C THR A 230 12.76 6.50 16.71
N PRO A 231 12.93 7.83 16.68
CA PRO A 231 13.54 8.53 15.53
C PRO A 231 14.95 7.99 15.20
N GLU A 232 15.73 7.62 16.22
CA GLU A 232 17.07 7.07 16.05
C GLU A 232 17.03 5.67 15.44
N LEU A 233 16.11 4.81 15.92
CA LEU A 233 15.92 3.48 15.36
C LEU A 233 15.39 3.55 13.92
N PHE A 234 14.42 4.41 13.65
CA PHE A 234 13.93 4.67 12.29
C PHE A 234 15.07 5.14 11.38
N GLY A 235 15.85 6.13 11.82
CA GLY A 235 17.00 6.66 11.07
C GLY A 235 18.01 5.56 10.74
N ARG A 236 18.34 4.69 11.71
CA ARG A 236 19.23 3.54 11.47
C ARG A 236 18.65 2.58 10.42
N LEU A 237 17.39 2.16 10.58
CA LEU A 237 16.74 1.23 9.65
C LEU A 237 16.65 1.82 8.23
N LEU A 238 16.36 3.13 8.12
CA LEU A 238 16.32 3.84 6.83
C LEU A 238 17.68 3.80 6.12
N GLU A 239 18.79 4.04 6.83
CA GLU A 239 20.13 3.94 6.26
C GLU A 239 20.46 2.51 5.82
N GLU A 240 20.17 1.53 6.67
CA GLU A 240 20.43 0.12 6.36
C GLU A 240 19.63 -0.38 5.15
N GLU A 241 18.34 -0.03 5.05
CA GLU A 241 17.53 -0.39 3.88
C GLU A 241 17.99 0.35 2.62
N TYR A 242 18.36 1.63 2.74
CA TYR A 242 18.93 2.39 1.64
C TYR A 242 20.23 1.76 1.11
N ASP A 243 21.14 1.35 2.01
CA ASP A 243 22.40 0.71 1.64
C ASP A 243 22.19 -0.62 0.90
N LYS A 244 21.15 -1.39 1.27
CA LYS A 244 20.75 -2.59 0.51
C LYS A 244 20.31 -2.23 -0.92
N LEU A 245 19.54 -1.15 -1.09
CA LEU A 245 19.13 -0.70 -2.44
C LEU A 245 20.31 -0.20 -3.27
N ILE A 246 21.30 0.44 -2.65
CA ILE A 246 22.55 0.85 -3.32
C ILE A 246 23.36 -0.38 -3.77
N ALA A 247 23.45 -1.40 -2.93
CA ALA A 247 24.20 -2.63 -3.20
C ALA A 247 23.48 -3.61 -4.16
N ALA A 248 22.18 -3.45 -4.37
CA ALA A 248 21.37 -4.32 -5.22
C ALA A 248 21.86 -4.31 -6.68
N ASP A 249 21.59 -5.38 -7.42
CA ASP A 249 21.88 -5.41 -8.85
C ASP A 249 20.83 -4.60 -9.66
N SER A 250 21.06 -4.46 -10.96
CA SER A 250 20.17 -3.71 -11.85
C SER A 250 18.85 -4.42 -12.20
N LYS A 251 18.66 -5.68 -11.78
CA LYS A 251 17.35 -6.37 -11.86
C LYS A 251 16.43 -5.84 -10.75
N ASP A 252 16.96 -5.54 -9.57
CA ASP A 252 16.22 -5.03 -8.42
C ASP A 252 16.15 -3.49 -8.37
N VAL A 253 17.28 -2.81 -8.63
CA VAL A 253 17.37 -1.35 -8.57
C VAL A 253 18.20 -0.83 -9.74
N HIS A 254 17.59 -0.04 -10.61
CA HIS A 254 18.27 0.52 -11.79
C HIS A 254 19.53 1.33 -11.40
N ASP A 255 20.67 1.06 -12.06
CA ASP A 255 21.96 1.65 -11.68
C ASP A 255 22.01 3.18 -11.84
N ASP A 256 21.31 3.74 -12.83
CA ASP A 256 21.19 5.18 -13.04
C ASP A 256 20.39 5.88 -11.93
N SER A 257 19.43 5.18 -11.35
CA SER A 257 18.57 5.68 -10.27
C SER A 257 19.30 5.88 -8.95
N LYS A 258 20.35 5.08 -8.69
CA LYS A 258 21.10 5.05 -7.42
C LYS A 258 21.77 6.38 -7.08
N THR A 259 22.11 7.18 -8.09
CA THR A 259 22.76 8.50 -7.92
C THR A 259 21.86 9.66 -8.34
N THR A 260 20.61 9.39 -8.72
CA THR A 260 19.66 10.42 -9.20
C THR A 260 18.39 10.43 -8.35
N THR A 261 17.47 9.50 -8.57
CA THR A 261 16.13 9.49 -7.96
C THR A 261 16.08 8.79 -6.60
N LEU A 262 16.97 7.82 -6.35
CA LEU A 262 16.98 7.05 -5.11
C LEU A 262 17.36 7.92 -3.87
N PRO A 263 18.37 8.81 -3.94
CA PRO A 263 18.65 9.74 -2.85
C PRO A 263 17.47 10.68 -2.54
N ILE A 264 16.74 11.11 -3.58
CA ILE A 264 15.55 11.95 -3.43
C ILE A 264 14.43 11.17 -2.75
N ALA A 265 14.16 9.93 -3.16
CA ALA A 265 13.18 9.07 -2.51
C ALA A 265 13.50 8.85 -1.02
N LYS A 266 14.78 8.68 -0.68
CA LYS A 266 15.26 8.61 0.71
C LYS A 266 14.91 9.86 1.50
N GLU A 267 15.17 11.04 0.92
CA GLU A 267 14.88 12.31 1.60
C GLU A 267 13.38 12.53 1.78
N ILE A 268 12.55 12.16 0.80
CA ILE A 268 11.09 12.23 0.94
C ILE A 268 10.61 11.30 2.07
N VAL A 269 11.06 10.05 2.10
CA VAL A 269 10.69 9.09 3.17
C VAL A 269 11.13 9.60 4.54
N ARG A 270 12.36 10.13 4.65
CA ARG A 270 12.88 10.72 5.89
C ARG A 270 11.99 11.87 6.35
N ALA A 271 11.75 12.85 5.48
CA ALA A 271 11.02 14.05 5.81
C ALA A 271 9.55 13.74 6.16
N TYR A 272 8.89 12.90 5.35
CA TYR A 272 7.50 12.51 5.59
C TYR A 272 7.32 11.82 6.95
N VAL A 273 8.15 10.81 7.26
CA VAL A 273 7.99 10.04 8.49
C VAL A 273 8.38 10.85 9.73
N LEU A 274 9.39 11.71 9.65
CA LEU A 274 9.85 12.51 10.79
C LEU A 274 8.98 13.76 11.05
N GLU A 275 8.20 14.23 10.07
CA GLU A 275 7.38 15.44 10.25
C GLU A 275 6.30 15.22 11.32
N PRO A 276 6.17 16.11 12.33
CA PRO A 276 5.14 15.99 13.37
C PRO A 276 3.70 16.10 12.87
N VAL A 277 3.50 16.80 11.75
CA VAL A 277 2.21 16.89 11.08
C VAL A 277 2.22 15.95 9.89
N LYS A 278 1.38 14.92 9.93
CA LYS A 278 1.29 13.93 8.85
C LYS A 278 0.82 14.62 7.57
N ALA A 279 1.68 14.65 6.56
CA ALA A 279 1.27 15.01 5.20
C ALA A 279 0.22 14.00 4.70
N PRO A 280 -0.83 14.43 3.98
CA PRO A 280 -1.93 13.56 3.63
C PRO A 280 -1.58 12.57 2.51
N TRP A 281 -0.58 12.90 1.68
CA TRP A 281 -0.21 12.07 0.53
C TRP A 281 1.29 12.14 0.23
N TYR A 282 1.95 10.98 0.22
CA TYR A 282 3.30 10.75 -0.31
C TYR A 282 3.42 11.17 -1.77
N ILE A 283 2.37 10.95 -2.58
CA ILE A 283 2.36 11.29 -4.01
C ILE A 283 2.54 12.79 -4.26
N ASP A 284 2.14 13.66 -3.33
CA ASP A 284 2.36 15.11 -3.49
C ASP A 284 3.86 15.44 -3.48
N LEU A 285 4.61 14.84 -2.55
CA LEU A 285 6.07 15.01 -2.45
C LEU A 285 6.81 14.36 -3.63
N LEU A 286 6.29 13.25 -4.15
CA LEU A 286 6.82 12.62 -5.36
C LEU A 286 6.56 13.48 -6.60
N ASN A 287 5.34 14.01 -6.77
CA ASN A 287 4.95 14.82 -7.91
C ASN A 287 5.78 16.08 -8.05
N ILE A 288 6.00 16.82 -6.95
CA ILE A 288 6.81 18.04 -6.97
C ILE A 288 8.30 17.78 -7.31
N ASN A 289 8.75 16.52 -7.26
CA ASN A 289 10.12 16.10 -7.58
C ASN A 289 10.23 15.30 -8.89
N LEU A 290 9.14 15.13 -9.64
CA LEU A 290 9.20 14.48 -10.95
C LEU A 290 10.14 15.27 -11.89
N ASN A 291 10.98 14.57 -12.65
CA ASN A 291 12.05 15.13 -13.51
C ASN A 291 13.15 15.92 -12.77
N ASN A 292 13.22 15.83 -11.44
CA ASN A 292 14.33 16.38 -10.67
C ASN A 292 15.34 15.29 -10.31
N HIS A 293 16.62 15.53 -10.57
CA HIS A 293 17.73 14.65 -10.16
C HIS A 293 18.69 15.32 -9.17
N ASP A 294 18.40 16.56 -8.76
CA ASP A 294 19.20 17.34 -7.83
C ASP A 294 18.59 17.22 -6.41
N LEU A 295 19.37 16.66 -5.49
CA LEU A 295 18.95 16.43 -4.11
C LEU A 295 18.75 17.73 -3.32
N ASP A 296 19.54 18.76 -3.58
CA ASP A 296 19.42 20.03 -2.88
C ASP A 296 18.11 20.73 -3.28
N VAL A 297 17.81 20.70 -4.59
CA VAL A 297 16.51 21.17 -5.11
C VAL A 297 15.35 20.36 -4.51
N ALA A 298 15.49 19.04 -4.41
CA ALA A 298 14.46 18.20 -3.82
C ALA A 298 14.21 18.55 -2.35
N THR A 299 15.29 18.74 -1.59
CA THR A 299 15.24 19.11 -0.17
C THR A 299 14.49 20.43 0.02
N GLU A 300 14.77 21.44 -0.81
CA GLU A 300 14.06 22.71 -0.78
C GLU A 300 12.55 22.54 -1.07
N ARG A 301 12.19 21.77 -2.12
CA ARG A 301 10.80 21.52 -2.50
C ARG A 301 10.02 20.79 -1.42
N ILE A 302 10.62 19.75 -0.84
CA ILE A 302 10.04 18.96 0.25
C ILE A 302 9.77 19.86 1.45
N ARG A 303 10.76 20.65 1.89
CA ARG A 303 10.60 21.55 3.04
C ARG A 303 9.52 22.60 2.79
N ARG A 304 9.52 23.22 1.60
CA ARG A 304 8.49 24.18 1.21
C ARG A 304 7.07 23.59 1.27
N TYR A 305 6.88 22.37 0.78
CA TYR A 305 5.60 21.67 0.88
C TYR A 305 5.19 21.45 2.32
N LEU A 306 6.08 20.88 3.14
CA LEU A 306 5.79 20.54 4.54
C LEU A 306 5.55 21.80 5.39
N ASP A 307 6.26 22.90 5.15
CA ASP A 307 6.04 24.17 5.84
C ASP A 307 4.66 24.75 5.52
N ALA A 308 4.27 24.75 4.24
CA ALA A 308 2.97 25.22 3.83
C ALA A 308 1.86 24.37 4.44
N PHE A 309 2.00 23.04 4.39
CA PHE A 309 1.01 22.14 4.95
C PHE A 309 0.88 22.26 6.47
N THR A 310 2.01 22.34 7.19
CA THR A 310 2.01 22.54 8.65
C THR A 310 1.45 23.90 9.05
N ALA A 311 1.67 24.95 8.26
CA ALA A 311 1.20 26.29 8.57
C ALA A 311 -0.33 26.42 8.47
N ASP A 312 -0.94 25.91 7.39
CA ASP A 312 -2.38 26.12 7.13
C ASP A 312 -3.08 24.99 6.36
N GLY A 313 -2.42 23.86 6.15
CA GLY A 313 -2.97 22.73 5.38
C GLY A 313 -2.85 22.90 3.86
N THR A 314 -2.15 23.92 3.36
CA THR A 314 -1.94 24.10 1.93
C THR A 314 -1.13 22.95 1.34
N ARG A 315 -1.69 22.29 0.32
CA ARG A 315 -1.02 21.23 -0.45
C ARG A 315 -0.41 21.82 -1.72
N ILE A 316 0.91 21.77 -1.86
CA ILE A 316 1.60 22.13 -3.10
C ILE A 316 1.67 20.88 -3.98
N THR A 317 0.78 20.79 -4.97
CA THR A 317 0.67 19.62 -5.86
C THR A 317 1.21 19.87 -7.27
N ALA A 318 1.39 21.13 -7.65
CA ALA A 318 1.95 21.51 -8.94
C ALA A 318 3.48 21.40 -8.91
N ASN A 319 4.06 20.74 -9.91
CA ASN A 319 5.49 20.72 -10.14
C ASN A 319 5.89 21.92 -11.01
N LEU A 320 6.77 22.76 -10.46
CA LEU A 320 7.15 24.06 -11.02
C LEU A 320 8.01 23.97 -12.29
N ASP A 321 8.53 22.78 -12.61
CA ASP A 321 9.31 22.55 -13.83
C ASP A 321 8.40 22.35 -15.05
N PHE A 322 7.12 22.02 -14.84
CA PHE A 322 6.15 21.94 -15.93
C PHE A 322 5.52 23.32 -16.17
N PRO A 323 5.42 23.77 -17.43
CA PRO A 323 4.70 24.99 -17.73
C PRO A 323 3.23 24.83 -17.31
N ASP A 324 2.63 25.92 -16.79
CA ASP A 324 1.19 26.00 -16.59
C ASP A 324 0.50 25.63 -17.90
N THR A 325 -0.03 24.41 -17.99
CA THR A 325 -0.81 24.01 -19.15
C THR A 325 -2.12 24.78 -19.03
N PRO A 326 -2.48 25.66 -20.00
CA PRO A 326 -3.76 26.34 -19.94
C PRO A 326 -4.86 25.29 -19.85
N ALA A 327 -5.79 25.46 -18.92
CA ALA A 327 -6.96 24.59 -18.82
C ALA A 327 -7.64 24.51 -20.21
N VAL A 328 -7.70 23.30 -20.78
CA VAL A 328 -8.39 23.01 -22.05
C VAL A 328 -9.88 22.84 -21.78
#